data_AF-A0AAV8XMH6-F1
#
_entry.id   AF-A0AAV8XMH6-F1
#
_cell.length_a   1.000
_cell.length_b   1.000
_cell.length_c   1.000
_cell.angle_alpha   90.00
_cell.angle_beta   90.00
_cell.angle_gamma   90.00
#
_symmetry.space_group_name_H-M   'P 1'
#
loop_
_entity.id
_entity.type
_entity.pdbx_description
1 polymer ?
#
loop_
_entity_poly.entity_id
_entity_poly.type
_entity_poly.pdbx_seq_one_letter_code
_entity_poly.pdbx_strand_id
1 'polypeptide(L)'
;MILLFQAMWFEIIPAFSIVCASMAAPHYLAYVLNSLVVGNCFRRKLETREQRMQYLRDRRLADNPYEVLGLDRLKDECECDEEGNKESECECECECNEQDNNKME
;
A
#
# COMPACT_ATOMS: atom_id res chain seq x y z
N MET A 1 -42.27 17.24 39.71
CA MET A 1 -42.62 16.81 38.35
C MET A 1 -41.44 16.92 37.37
N ILE A 2 -40.76 18.07 37.30
CA ILE A 2 -39.57 18.27 36.43
C ILE A 2 -38.40 17.33 36.81
N LEU A 3 -38.17 17.05 38.10
CA LEU A 3 -37.09 16.15 38.55
C LEU A 3 -37.34 14.66 38.25
N LEU A 4 -38.60 14.22 38.09
CA LEU A 4 -38.90 12.84 37.69
C LEU A 4 -38.70 12.64 36.19
N PHE A 5 -39.04 13.66 35.39
CA PHE A 5 -38.68 13.71 33.98
C PHE A 5 -37.16 13.69 33.82
N GLN A 6 -36.43 14.33 34.75
CA GLN A 6 -34.98 14.35 34.80
C GLN A 6 -34.32 13.08 35.37
N ALA A 7 -35.05 12.11 35.91
CA ALA A 7 -34.48 10.85 36.38
C ALA A 7 -34.63 9.72 35.36
N MET A 8 -35.76 9.66 34.64
CA MET A 8 -36.06 8.56 33.70
C MET A 8 -35.28 8.64 32.37
N TRP A 9 -34.95 9.83 31.88
CA TRP A 9 -34.20 9.97 30.62
C TRP A 9 -32.74 9.51 30.72
N PHE A 10 -32.12 9.51 31.91
CA PHE A 10 -30.76 8.99 32.05
C PHE A 10 -30.71 7.46 32.01
N GLU A 11 -31.80 6.77 32.32
CA GLU A 11 -31.87 5.30 32.26
C GLU A 11 -31.79 4.74 30.83
N ILE A 12 -32.09 5.56 29.80
CA ILE A 12 -31.93 5.14 28.39
C ILE A 12 -30.46 5.19 27.94
N ILE A 13 -29.64 6.02 28.59
CA ILE A 13 -28.23 6.24 28.22
C ILE A 13 -27.40 4.96 28.29
N PRO A 14 -27.49 4.09 29.32
CA PRO A 14 -26.73 2.83 29.32
C PRO A 14 -27.15 1.89 28.18
N ALA A 15 -28.44 1.79 27.85
CA ALA A 15 -28.88 0.97 26.72
C ALA A 15 -28.37 1.55 25.39
N PHE A 16 -28.46 2.87 25.22
CA PHE A 16 -27.96 3.56 24.03
C PHE A 16 -26.44 3.46 23.90
N SER A 17 -25.68 3.58 24.99
CA SER A 17 -24.23 3.50 24.96
C SER A 17 -23.74 2.10 24.58
N ILE A 18 -24.40 1.04 25.04
CA ILE A 18 -24.10 -0.35 24.63
C ILE A 18 -24.35 -0.54 23.13
N VAL A 19 -25.44 0.01 22.59
CA VAL A 19 -25.74 -0.08 21.16
C VAL A 19 -24.72 0.71 20.34
N CYS A 20 -24.41 1.95 20.72
CA CYS A 20 -23.39 2.74 20.02
C CYS A 20 -22.00 2.11 20.12
N ALA A 21 -21.62 1.58 21.28
CA ALA A 21 -20.35 0.89 21.47
C ALA A 21 -20.29 -0.39 20.61
N SER A 22 -21.35 -1.17 20.57
CA SER A 22 -21.40 -2.40 19.75
C SER A 22 -21.41 -2.11 18.25
N MET A 23 -22.01 -1.01 17.80
CA MET A 23 -21.91 -0.56 16.41
C MET A 23 -20.53 0.01 16.06
N ALA A 24 -19.89 0.74 16.97
CA ALA A 24 -18.57 1.31 16.75
C ALA A 24 -17.44 0.25 16.81
N ALA A 25 -17.58 -0.73 17.70
CA ALA A 25 -16.60 -1.79 17.92
C ALA A 25 -16.09 -2.48 16.63
N PRO A 26 -16.94 -2.96 15.70
CA PRO A 26 -16.46 -3.63 14.49
C PRO A 26 -15.64 -2.73 13.58
N HIS A 27 -15.91 -1.42 13.54
CA HIS A 27 -15.13 -0.48 12.73
C HIS A 27 -13.72 -0.28 13.29
N TYR A 28 -13.59 -0.10 14.61
CA TYR A 28 -12.28 0.01 15.26
C TYR A 28 -11.50 -1.30 15.21
N LEU A 29 -12.17 -2.42 15.44
CA LEU A 29 -11.54 -3.74 15.34
C LEU A 29 -11.06 -4.01 13.92
N ALA A 30 -11.85 -3.69 12.89
CA ALA A 30 -11.42 -3.85 11.50
C ALA A 30 -10.15 -3.03 11.20
N TYR A 31 -10.05 -1.79 11.71
CA TYR A 31 -8.85 -0.97 11.54
C TYR A 31 -7.60 -1.64 12.13
N VAL A 32 -7.69 -2.12 13.38
CA VAL A 32 -6.57 -2.77 14.07
C VAL A 32 -6.21 -4.10 13.42
N LEU A 33 -7.22 -4.93 13.11
CA LEU A 33 -7.00 -6.23 12.47
C LEU A 33 -6.37 -6.09 11.09
N ASN A 34 -6.80 -5.10 10.30
CA ASN A 34 -6.20 -4.86 8.98
C ASN A 34 -4.73 -4.45 9.11
N SER A 35 -4.40 -3.57 10.06
CA SER A 35 -3.02 -3.19 10.33
C SER A 35 -2.15 -4.39 10.72
N LEU A 36 -2.68 -5.33 11.51
CA LEU A 36 -1.94 -6.53 11.94
C LEU A 36 -1.76 -7.58 10.82
N VAL A 37 -2.79 -7.81 10.00
CA VAL A 37 -2.75 -8.86 8.96
C VAL A 37 -2.02 -8.40 7.70
N VAL A 38 -2.22 -7.13 7.32
CA VAL A 38 -1.81 -6.59 6.03
C VAL A 38 -0.61 -5.65 6.15
N GLY A 39 -0.31 -5.16 7.35
CA GLY A 39 0.68 -4.11 7.57
C GLY A 39 0.18 -2.71 7.21
N ASN A 40 -1.08 -2.58 6.78
CA ASN A 40 -1.71 -1.30 6.44
C ASN A 40 -3.12 -1.21 7.01
N CYS A 41 -3.49 -0.03 7.50
CA CYS A 41 -4.74 0.17 8.22
C CYS A 41 -5.99 0.03 7.33
N PHE A 42 -5.85 0.31 6.02
CA PHE A 42 -6.95 0.27 5.08
C PHE A 42 -6.68 -0.71 3.95
N ARG A 43 -7.73 -1.45 3.58
CA ARG A 43 -7.69 -2.38 2.44
C ARG A 43 -7.86 -1.60 1.13
N ARG A 44 -7.11 -1.98 0.09
CA ARG A 44 -7.20 -1.34 -1.23
C ARG A 44 -8.55 -1.64 -1.87
N LYS A 45 -9.11 -0.68 -2.60
CA LYS A 45 -10.33 -0.89 -3.39
C LYS A 45 -10.00 -1.72 -4.63
N LEU A 46 -10.80 -2.74 -4.92
CA LEU A 46 -10.65 -3.66 -6.07
C LEU A 46 -11.92 -3.68 -6.93
N GLU A 47 -12.64 -2.56 -6.97
CA GLU A 47 -13.94 -2.47 -7.66
C GLU A 47 -13.75 -2.57 -9.17
N THR A 48 -12.81 -1.81 -9.72
CA THR A 48 -12.56 -1.76 -11.17
C THR A 48 -11.53 -2.79 -11.62
N ARG A 49 -11.60 -3.17 -12.90
CA ARG A 49 -10.63 -4.09 -13.52
C ARG A 49 -9.20 -3.56 -13.39
N GLU A 50 -8.99 -2.27 -13.65
CA GLU A 50 -7.67 -1.65 -13.57
C GLU A 50 -7.08 -1.72 -12.17
N GLN A 51 -7.89 -1.48 -11.13
CA GLN A 51 -7.46 -1.61 -9.74
C GLN A 51 -7.02 -3.05 -9.40
N ARG A 52 -7.72 -4.06 -9.95
CA ARG A 52 -7.33 -5.47 -9.78
C ARG A 52 -6.03 -5.80 -10.49
N MET A 53 -5.85 -5.30 -11.72
CA MET A 53 -4.61 -5.52 -12.48
C MET A 53 -3.41 -4.87 -11.79
N GLN A 54 -3.58 -3.66 -11.26
CA GLN A 54 -2.56 -2.97 -10.46
C GLN A 54 -2.25 -3.73 -9.17
N TYR A 55 -3.26 -4.23 -8.45
CA TYR A 55 -3.04 -5.05 -7.26
C TYR A 55 -2.21 -6.32 -7.57
N LEU A 56 -2.50 -7.00 -8.69
CA LEU A 56 -1.74 -8.17 -9.12
C LEU A 56 -0.34 -7.83 -9.62
N ARG A 57 -0.12 -6.63 -10.19
CA ARG A 57 1.20 -6.12 -10.56
C ARG A 57 2.04 -5.91 -9.31
N ASP A 58 1.51 -5.18 -8.33
CA ASP A 58 2.23 -4.84 -7.11
C ASP A 58 2.59 -6.09 -6.31
N ARG A 59 1.66 -7.06 -6.22
CA ARG A 59 1.93 -8.38 -5.61
C ARG A 59 3.03 -9.17 -6.33
N ARG A 60 3.18 -9.04 -7.64
CA ARG A 60 4.25 -9.72 -8.39
C ARG A 60 5.61 -9.05 -8.21
N LEU A 61 5.63 -7.73 -7.96
CA LEU A 61 6.87 -6.98 -7.80
C LEU A 61 7.43 -7.07 -6.37
N ALA A 62 6.61 -6.87 -5.35
CA ALA A 62 7.05 -6.73 -3.95
C ALA A 62 6.63 -7.91 -3.04
N ASP A 63 5.94 -8.92 -3.56
CA ASP A 63 5.23 -9.99 -2.82
C ASP A 63 4.08 -9.49 -1.92
N ASN A 64 4.23 -8.30 -1.30
CA ASN A 64 3.21 -7.57 -0.59
C ASN A 64 2.64 -6.38 -1.41
N PRO A 65 1.34 -6.37 -1.77
CA PRO A 65 0.72 -5.31 -2.57
C PRO A 65 0.46 -3.98 -1.83
N TYR A 66 0.79 -3.92 -0.53
CA TYR A 66 0.64 -2.72 0.30
C TYR A 66 1.96 -1.99 0.55
N GLU A 67 3.07 -2.56 0.11
CA GLU A 67 4.37 -1.92 0.10
C GLU A 67 4.51 -1.08 -1.17
N VAL A 68 4.78 0.21 -1.01
CA VAL A 68 4.96 1.12 -2.14
C VAL A 68 6.41 1.05 -2.58
N LEU A 69 6.64 0.51 -3.77
CA LEU A 69 7.95 0.51 -4.41
C LEU A 69 8.24 1.89 -4.99
N GLY A 70 9.13 2.63 -4.33
CA GLY A 70 9.64 3.92 -4.79
C GLY A 70 10.77 3.80 -5.79
N LEU A 71 11.43 4.93 -6.05
CA LEU A 71 12.60 4.98 -6.92
C LEU A 71 13.82 4.28 -6.30
N ASP A 72 13.84 4.14 -4.98
CA ASP A 72 14.94 3.53 -4.21
C ASP A 72 15.19 2.05 -4.54
N ARG A 73 14.26 1.39 -5.25
CA ARG A 73 14.41 -0.01 -5.70
C ARG A 73 14.99 -0.12 -7.12
N LEU A 74 15.05 0.98 -7.86
CA LEU A 74 15.74 0.95 -9.14
C LEU A 74 17.24 0.78 -8.88
N LYS A 75 17.89 -0.04 -9.71
CA LYS A 75 19.34 -0.06 -9.78
C LYS A 75 19.75 1.24 -10.44
N ASP A 76 20.61 2.01 -9.78
CA ASP A 76 21.19 3.20 -10.39
C ASP A 76 21.94 2.78 -11.66
N GLU A 77 21.80 3.59 -12.69
CA GLU A 77 22.50 3.35 -13.95
C GLU A 77 24.01 3.37 -13.69
N CYS A 78 24.73 2.44 -14.31
CA CYS A 78 26.18 2.43 -14.26
C CYS A 78 26.66 3.64 -15.05
N GLU A 79 26.92 4.76 -14.38
CA GLU A 79 27.69 5.83 -15.00
C GLU A 79 29.11 5.29 -15.24
N CYS A 80 29.47 5.17 -16.51
CA CYS A 80 30.85 4.92 -16.90
C CYS A 80 31.58 6.26 -16.77
N ASP A 81 32.49 6.39 -15.82
CA ASP A 81 33.47 7.49 -15.87
C ASP A 81 34.25 7.42 -17.20
N GLU A 82 34.73 8.56 -17.72
CA GLU A 82 35.52 8.64 -18.96
C GLU A 82 36.78 7.74 -18.95
N GLU A 83 37.15 7.20 -17.79
CA GLU A 83 38.29 6.30 -17.57
C GLU A 83 37.91 4.81 -17.43
N GLY A 84 36.64 4.44 -17.63
CA GLY A 84 36.21 3.06 -17.83
C GLY A 84 36.36 2.13 -16.62
N ASN A 85 36.33 2.66 -15.39
CA ASN A 85 36.37 1.85 -14.18
C ASN A 85 34.98 1.74 -13.53
N LYS A 86 34.58 0.51 -13.14
CA LYS A 86 33.24 0.23 -12.60
C LYS A 86 33.27 0.37 -11.08
N GLU A 87 32.69 1.43 -10.55
CA GLU A 87 32.38 1.50 -9.12
C GLU A 87 30.96 0.96 -8.85
N SER A 88 30.92 -0.13 -8.09
CA SER A 88 29.74 -0.83 -7.55
C SER A 88 28.94 -1.75 -8.49
N GLU A 89 28.45 -2.83 -7.89
CA GLU A 89 27.97 -4.07 -8.53
C GLU A 89 26.70 -3.85 -9.35
N CYS A 90 26.87 -3.48 -10.61
CA CYS A 90 25.80 -3.38 -11.60
C CYS A 90 25.38 -4.75 -12.15
N GLU A 91 24.17 -5.18 -11.81
CA GLU A 91 23.43 -6.21 -12.55
C GLU A 91 22.39 -5.52 -13.45
N CYS A 92 22.83 -5.02 -14.61
CA CYS A 92 21.93 -4.66 -15.71
C CYS A 92 22.12 -5.68 -16.84
N GLU A 93 21.05 -6.38 -17.21
CA GLU A 93 20.97 -7.03 -18.52
C GLU A 93 20.83 -5.92 -19.56
N CYS A 94 21.96 -5.41 -20.03
CA CYS A 94 21.99 -4.46 -21.13
C CYS A 94 21.63 -5.21 -22.42
N GLU A 95 20.42 -5.01 -22.95
CA GLU A 95 20.21 -5.18 -24.39
C GLU A 95 20.98 -4.06 -25.10
N CYS A 96 22.24 -4.33 -25.44
CA CYS A 96 22.98 -3.52 -26.39
C CYS A 96 22.29 -3.68 -27.75
N ASN A 97 21.45 -2.71 -28.14
CA ASN A 97 21.01 -2.62 -29.52
C ASN A 97 22.23 -2.32 -30.39
N GLU A 98 22.68 -3.34 -31.10
CA GLU A 98 23.74 -3.34 -32.08
C GLU A 98 23.33 -2.46 -33.27
N GLN A 99 23.50 -1.14 -33.12
CA GLN A 99 23.52 -0.20 -34.23
C GLN A 99 24.98 0.15 -34.52
N ASP A 100 25.68 -0.74 -35.23
CA ASP A 100 26.83 -0.37 -36.06
C ASP A 100 27.08 -1.45 -37.11
N ASN A 101 27.52 -1.02 -38.30
CA ASN A 101 27.88 -1.81 -39.49
C ASN A 101 26.78 -2.06 -40.53
N ASN A 102 26.25 -0.98 -41.10
CA ASN A 102 26.07 -0.92 -42.56
C ASN A 102 26.43 0.49 -43.07
N LYS A 103 27.73 0.77 -43.02
CA LYS A 103 28.36 1.82 -43.84
C LYS A 103 29.73 1.35 -44.28
N MET A 104 29.75 0.35 -45.15
CA MET A 104 30.83 0.08 -46.10
C MET A 104 30.33 -0.97 -47.08
N GLU A 105 29.66 -0.51 -48.14
CA GLU A 105 29.89 -0.85 -49.55
C GLU A 105 29.06 0.08 -50.44
#